data_AF-A0A2A9NPQ7-F1
#
_entry.id   AF-A0A2A9NPQ7-F1
#
_cell.length_a   1.000
_cell.length_b   1.000
_cell.length_c   1.000
_cell.angle_alpha   90.00
_cell.angle_beta   90.00
_cell.angle_gamma   90.00
#
_symmetry.space_group_name_H-M   'P 1'
#
loop_
_entity.id
_entity.type
_entity.pdbx_description
1 polymer ?
#
loop_
_entity_poly.entity_id
_entity_poly.type
_entity_poly.pdbx_seq_one_letter_code
_entity_poly.pdbx_strand_id
1 'polypeptide(L)'
;MDVIERKLRVLAGTWKLMESEPLRMYAILVNLGWHDMSMLAARNTLNTPLGKLLGVDELREISGSDYFMFLEYRLRCTRSARPQQELLIQPIKDSPSIQSNTLPVQADGLRKPTHEKGLFDSSAKADIILRSSDSIDFFVLESLLRVVSPVFDDRCSASTESNGKLTVDSELPLMQVEEDSETLRYLLLIYHYEDELPIQNAALFSSVAFAVRKYKMSAIESRLQRHLVGSPLLSKKPLQVYVRAIQLGSRVAAELAAKNMLSQDIQGMSYVEGLEYITGMDLHHLMEYRFRCGDAALAVFVQADMKDLYDNGRLTNKLSDQGSNSCRKEPYQILESFTAERLKARPRGFTITEVDDSLKQRFAQLQSIYNSSHTSTEKAEGPWKLL
;
A
#
# COMPACT_ATOMS: atom_id res chain seq x y z
N MET A 1 4.02 -5.05 -38.50
CA MET A 1 4.24 -4.70 -37.08
C MET A 1 5.73 -4.56 -36.77
N ASP A 2 6.53 -5.61 -36.99
CA ASP A 2 7.94 -5.68 -36.57
C ASP A 2 8.90 -4.60 -37.17
N VAL A 3 8.75 -4.20 -38.44
CA VAL A 3 9.61 -3.15 -39.04
C VAL A 3 9.35 -1.76 -38.46
N ILE A 4 8.09 -1.43 -38.16
CA ILE A 4 7.73 -0.14 -37.56
C ILE A 4 8.20 -0.10 -36.11
N GLU A 5 7.97 -1.18 -35.36
CA GLU A 5 8.46 -1.31 -33.99
C GLU A 5 9.99 -1.15 -33.93
N ARG A 6 10.74 -1.86 -34.79
CA ARG A 6 12.20 -1.75 -34.85
C ARG A 6 12.67 -0.33 -35.15
N LYS A 7 12.01 0.37 -36.08
CA LYS A 7 12.33 1.78 -36.38
C LYS A 7 12.04 2.68 -35.19
N LEU A 8 10.91 2.49 -34.51
CA LEU A 8 10.58 3.26 -33.31
C LEU A 8 11.55 2.99 -32.16
N ARG A 9 12.03 1.75 -32.00
CA ARG A 9 13.06 1.41 -30.99
C ARG A 9 14.39 2.10 -31.27
N VAL A 10 14.83 2.14 -32.54
CA VAL A 10 16.05 2.88 -32.94
C VAL A 10 15.88 4.37 -32.68
N LEU A 11 14.71 4.94 -32.99
CA LEU A 11 14.41 6.35 -32.69
C LEU A 11 14.37 6.60 -31.19
N ALA A 12 13.74 5.73 -30.40
CA ALA A 12 13.69 5.86 -28.94
C ALA A 12 15.08 5.84 -28.30
N GLY A 13 15.99 5.00 -28.81
CA GLY A 13 17.38 4.96 -28.35
C GLY A 13 18.18 6.22 -28.66
N THR A 14 17.77 7.02 -29.66
CA THR A 14 18.40 8.30 -30.02
C THR A 14 17.62 9.51 -29.51
N TRP A 15 16.49 9.30 -28.82
CA TRP A 15 15.71 10.39 -28.27
C TRP A 15 16.46 11.07 -27.14
N LYS A 16 16.72 12.36 -27.33
CA LYS A 16 17.18 13.28 -26.29
C LYS A 16 16.29 13.22 -25.04
N LEU A 17 15.02 12.82 -25.21
CA LEU A 17 14.05 12.62 -24.13
C LEU A 17 14.49 11.55 -23.10
N MET A 18 15.30 10.56 -23.52
CA MET A 18 15.88 9.58 -22.61
C MET A 18 16.79 10.21 -21.54
N GLU A 19 17.39 11.35 -21.85
CA GLU A 19 18.26 12.10 -20.92
C GLU A 19 17.52 13.26 -20.27
N SER A 20 16.69 13.98 -21.01
CA SER A 20 16.00 15.18 -20.50
C SER A 20 14.78 14.86 -19.63
N GLU A 21 14.05 13.79 -19.93
CA GLU A 21 12.83 13.38 -19.20
C GLU A 21 12.82 11.86 -18.96
N PRO A 22 13.81 11.33 -18.22
CA PRO A 22 14.03 9.89 -18.11
C PRO A 22 12.87 9.14 -17.43
N LEU A 23 12.14 9.78 -16.51
CA LEU A 23 10.98 9.16 -15.87
C LEU A 23 9.76 9.05 -16.80
N ARG A 24 9.52 10.07 -17.63
CA ARG A 24 8.48 10.02 -18.67
C ARG A 24 8.79 8.91 -19.67
N MET A 25 10.04 8.84 -20.13
CA MET A 25 10.49 7.78 -21.01
C MET A 25 10.36 6.40 -20.38
N TYR A 26 10.70 6.25 -19.09
CA TYR A 26 10.49 5.00 -18.38
C TYR A 26 9.02 4.54 -18.46
N ALA A 27 8.07 5.42 -18.11
CA ALA A 27 6.65 5.09 -18.12
C ALA A 27 6.14 4.72 -19.52
N ILE A 28 6.50 5.50 -20.55
CA ILE A 28 6.15 5.21 -21.95
C ILE A 28 6.69 3.85 -22.37
N LEU A 29 7.97 3.57 -22.10
CA LEU A 29 8.63 2.35 -22.55
C LEU A 29 8.10 1.10 -21.84
N VAL A 30 7.74 1.21 -20.55
CA VAL A 30 7.05 0.14 -19.82
C VAL A 30 5.68 -0.12 -20.42
N ASN A 31 4.88 0.92 -20.67
CA ASN A 31 3.55 0.79 -21.28
C ASN A 31 3.62 0.14 -22.68
N LEU A 32 4.70 0.38 -23.43
CA LEU A 32 4.96 -0.25 -24.73
C LEU A 32 5.57 -1.67 -24.64
N GLY A 33 5.88 -2.17 -23.44
CA GLY A 33 6.52 -3.48 -23.25
C GLY A 33 8.00 -3.54 -23.69
N TRP A 34 8.67 -2.39 -23.83
CA TRP A 34 10.06 -2.31 -24.28
C TRP A 34 11.04 -2.35 -23.11
N HIS A 35 11.10 -3.50 -22.43
CA HIS A 35 11.83 -3.68 -21.17
C HIS A 35 13.30 -3.24 -21.22
N ASP A 36 14.06 -3.62 -22.24
CA ASP A 36 15.49 -3.27 -22.37
C ASP A 36 15.72 -1.75 -22.38
N MET A 37 14.85 -1.02 -23.08
CA MET A 37 14.94 0.43 -23.16
C MET A 37 14.38 1.11 -21.91
N SER A 38 13.35 0.54 -21.28
CA SER A 38 12.85 1.04 -19.99
C SER A 38 13.96 0.99 -18.92
N MET A 39 14.84 -0.01 -18.97
CA MET A 39 16.00 -0.09 -18.08
C MET A 39 17.00 1.05 -18.35
N LEU A 40 17.23 1.40 -19.61
CA LEU A 40 18.09 2.54 -19.94
C LEU A 40 17.48 3.87 -19.42
N ALA A 41 16.18 4.07 -19.60
CA ALA A 41 15.48 5.24 -19.06
C ALA A 41 15.55 5.29 -17.53
N ALA A 42 15.30 4.16 -16.85
CA ALA A 42 15.40 4.07 -15.40
C ALA A 42 16.82 4.39 -14.90
N ARG A 43 17.87 3.93 -15.59
CA ARG A 43 19.27 4.29 -15.28
C ARG A 43 19.52 5.79 -15.41
N ASN A 44 18.97 6.43 -16.43
CA ASN A 44 19.15 7.87 -16.62
C ASN A 44 18.47 8.70 -15.50
N THR A 45 17.47 8.15 -14.80
CA THR A 45 16.90 8.80 -13.60
C THR A 45 17.87 8.84 -12.41
N LEU A 46 18.97 8.05 -12.42
CA LEU A 46 19.97 8.05 -11.34
C LEU A 46 20.64 9.40 -11.13
N ASN A 47 20.67 10.24 -12.17
CA ASN A 47 21.23 11.59 -12.12
C ASN A 47 20.40 12.57 -11.28
N THR A 48 19.15 12.24 -10.96
CA THR A 48 18.27 13.06 -10.11
C THR A 48 17.96 12.31 -8.81
N PRO A 49 18.03 12.94 -7.63
CA PRO A 49 17.60 12.30 -6.38
C PRO A 49 16.13 11.86 -6.42
N LEU A 50 15.79 10.74 -5.77
CA LEU A 50 14.44 10.16 -5.84
C LEU A 50 13.35 11.14 -5.37
N GLY A 51 13.60 11.91 -4.31
CA GLY A 51 12.67 12.94 -3.82
C GLY A 51 12.60 14.22 -4.64
N LYS A 52 13.38 14.34 -5.72
CA LYS A 52 13.34 15.48 -6.67
C LYS A 52 12.82 15.07 -8.05
N LEU A 53 12.49 13.79 -8.26
CA LEU A 53 11.83 13.36 -9.48
C LEU A 53 10.38 13.86 -9.46
N LEU A 54 10.03 14.68 -10.44
CA LEU A 54 8.68 15.20 -10.62
C LEU A 54 7.78 14.13 -11.25
N GLY A 55 6.53 14.08 -10.81
CA GLY A 55 5.51 13.23 -11.42
C GLY A 55 5.23 13.63 -12.86
N VAL A 56 5.03 12.63 -13.72
CA VAL A 56 4.73 12.79 -15.15
C VAL A 56 3.45 12.03 -15.46
N ASP A 57 2.57 12.59 -16.28
CA ASP A 57 1.23 12.04 -16.53
C ASP A 57 1.25 10.61 -17.05
N GLU A 58 2.29 10.22 -17.77
CA GLU A 58 2.48 8.87 -18.29
C GLU A 58 2.59 7.80 -17.19
N LEU A 59 2.84 8.18 -15.94
CA LEU A 59 2.76 7.25 -14.80
C LEU A 59 1.34 6.73 -14.55
N ARG A 60 0.31 7.39 -15.08
CA ARG A 60 -1.08 6.92 -15.04
C ARG A 60 -1.31 5.70 -15.94
N GLU A 61 -0.47 5.54 -16.96
CA GLU A 61 -0.58 4.48 -17.97
C GLU A 61 0.17 3.20 -17.59
N ILE A 62 0.96 3.22 -16.52
CA ILE A 62 1.62 2.03 -15.98
C ILE A 62 0.99 1.63 -14.66
N SER A 63 1.12 0.36 -14.30
CA SER A 63 0.62 -0.11 -13.01
C SER A 63 1.48 0.40 -11.86
N GLY A 64 0.89 0.47 -10.67
CA GLY A 64 1.63 0.71 -9.44
C GLY A 64 2.68 -0.37 -9.20
N SER A 65 2.46 -1.59 -9.69
CA SER A 65 3.45 -2.67 -9.64
C SER A 65 4.69 -2.34 -10.47
N ASP A 66 4.52 -1.81 -11.69
CA ASP A 66 5.65 -1.40 -12.54
C ASP A 66 6.43 -0.24 -11.91
N TYR A 67 5.71 0.77 -11.41
CA TYR A 67 6.35 1.88 -10.73
C TYR A 67 7.05 1.45 -9.43
N PHE A 68 6.49 0.48 -8.70
CA PHE A 68 7.13 -0.09 -7.52
C PHE A 68 8.45 -0.79 -7.89
N MET A 69 8.52 -1.49 -9.02
CA MET A 69 9.78 -2.07 -9.52
C MET A 69 10.82 -0.99 -9.83
N PHE A 70 10.41 0.13 -10.41
CA PHE A 70 11.28 1.30 -10.58
C PHE A 70 11.80 1.83 -9.24
N LEU A 71 10.92 1.99 -8.25
CA LEU A 71 11.31 2.44 -6.90
C LEU A 71 12.30 1.47 -6.27
N GLU A 72 12.04 0.16 -6.35
CA GLU A 72 12.87 -0.86 -5.76
C GLU A 72 14.26 -0.91 -6.42
N TYR A 73 14.32 -0.81 -7.76
CA TYR A 73 15.57 -0.63 -8.51
C TYR A 73 16.34 0.60 -8.03
N ARG A 74 15.66 1.74 -7.91
CA ARG A 74 16.27 3.00 -7.45
C ARG A 74 16.83 2.88 -6.04
N LEU A 75 16.10 2.25 -5.13
CA LEU A 75 16.53 2.02 -3.75
C LEU A 75 17.73 1.07 -3.71
N ARG A 76 17.76 0.00 -4.50
CA ARG A 76 18.93 -0.88 -4.64
C ARG A 76 20.16 -0.14 -5.16
N CYS A 77 20.00 0.68 -6.20
CA CYS A 77 21.08 1.51 -6.74
C CYS A 77 21.69 2.46 -5.69
N THR A 78 20.93 2.96 -4.72
CA THR A 78 21.50 3.81 -3.64
C THR A 78 22.45 3.07 -2.72
N ARG A 79 22.39 1.74 -2.68
CA ARG A 79 23.22 0.88 -1.80
C ARG A 79 24.29 0.09 -2.56
N SER A 80 24.15 0.00 -3.87
CA SER A 80 25.05 -0.81 -4.71
C SER A 80 26.37 -0.08 -4.97
N ALA A 81 27.48 -0.80 -4.86
CA ALA A 81 28.79 -0.29 -5.29
C ALA A 81 28.88 -0.12 -6.81
N ARG A 82 27.97 -0.76 -7.57
CA ARG A 82 27.88 -0.67 -9.03
C ARG A 82 26.42 -0.49 -9.48
N PRO A 83 25.82 0.70 -9.26
CA PRO A 83 24.41 0.96 -9.54
C PRO A 83 23.99 0.65 -10.99
N GLN A 84 24.92 0.75 -11.94
CA GLN A 84 24.68 0.50 -13.36
C GLN A 84 24.52 -1.00 -13.70
N GLN A 85 24.93 -1.91 -12.82
CA GLN A 85 24.81 -3.36 -13.01
C GLN A 85 23.52 -3.94 -12.39
N GLU A 86 22.80 -3.14 -11.60
CA GLU A 86 21.48 -3.52 -11.06
C GLU A 86 20.45 -3.65 -12.18
N LEU A 87 19.51 -4.58 -12.00
CA LEU A 87 18.41 -4.85 -12.92
C LEU A 87 17.06 -4.58 -12.26
N LEU A 88 16.08 -4.19 -13.07
CA LEU A 88 14.67 -4.28 -12.72
C LEU A 88 14.34 -5.78 -12.55
N ILE A 89 14.06 -6.19 -11.32
CA ILE A 89 13.62 -7.56 -11.03
C ILE A 89 12.11 -7.49 -11.16
N GLN A 90 11.48 -8.28 -12.02
CA GLN A 90 10.01 -8.34 -11.99
C GLN A 90 9.54 -9.13 -10.77
N PRO A 91 8.37 -8.83 -10.20
CA PRO A 91 7.80 -9.69 -9.16
C PRO A 91 7.63 -11.08 -9.79
N ILE A 92 8.11 -12.12 -9.12
CA ILE A 92 7.88 -13.50 -9.57
C ILE A 92 6.37 -13.73 -9.52
N LYS A 93 5.68 -13.56 -10.65
CA LYS A 93 4.23 -13.78 -10.77
C LYS A 93 3.90 -15.26 -11.02
N ASP A 94 4.88 -16.08 -11.37
CA ASP A 94 4.72 -17.53 -11.56
C ASP A 94 5.93 -18.28 -11.00
N SER A 95 5.72 -19.08 -9.96
CA SER A 95 6.40 -20.38 -9.90
C SER A 95 5.42 -21.40 -10.47
N PRO A 96 5.82 -22.20 -11.48
CA PRO A 96 5.05 -23.39 -11.83
C PRO A 96 4.99 -24.27 -10.59
N SER A 97 3.81 -24.80 -10.30
CA SER A 97 3.56 -25.84 -9.32
C SER A 97 4.75 -26.81 -9.20
N ILE A 98 5.57 -26.66 -8.17
CA ILE A 98 6.40 -27.76 -7.70
C ILE A 98 5.40 -28.77 -7.17
N GLN A 99 5.17 -29.83 -7.95
CA GLN A 99 4.62 -31.08 -7.46
C GLN A 99 5.53 -31.55 -6.32
N SER A 100 5.17 -31.15 -5.10
CA SER A 100 5.68 -31.78 -3.90
C SER A 100 4.98 -33.13 -3.81
N ASN A 101 5.60 -34.14 -4.40
CA ASN A 101 5.40 -35.51 -3.94
C ASN A 101 5.80 -35.55 -2.47
N THR A 102 4.83 -35.47 -1.58
CA THR A 102 5.03 -35.80 -0.17
C THR A 102 3.83 -36.60 0.30
N LEU A 103 4.12 -37.84 0.69
CA LEU A 103 3.22 -38.77 1.38
C LEU A 103 2.62 -38.12 2.64
N PRO A 104 1.44 -38.58 3.10
CA PRO A 104 0.58 -37.79 3.97
C PRO A 104 1.09 -37.75 5.40
N VAL A 105 1.43 -36.55 5.88
CA VAL A 105 1.52 -36.25 7.31
C VAL A 105 0.17 -35.69 7.73
N GLN A 106 -0.49 -36.42 8.65
CA GLN A 106 -1.72 -36.01 9.31
C GLN A 106 -1.49 -34.66 10.00
N ALA A 107 -2.17 -33.62 9.52
CA ALA A 107 -2.18 -32.30 10.14
C ALA A 107 -3.56 -32.06 10.75
N ASP A 108 -3.55 -31.97 12.06
CA ASP A 108 -4.65 -31.69 12.95
C ASP A 108 -5.23 -30.28 12.67
N GLY A 109 -6.51 -30.24 12.28
CA GLY A 109 -7.48 -29.23 12.69
C GLY A 109 -7.20 -27.73 12.52
N LEU A 110 -6.88 -27.22 11.33
CA LEU A 110 -7.19 -25.81 11.00
C LEU A 110 -8.56 -25.76 10.31
N ARG A 111 -9.60 -25.48 11.10
CA ARG A 111 -11.00 -25.39 10.64
C ARG A 111 -11.11 -24.30 9.56
N LYS A 112 -11.29 -24.73 8.29
CA LYS A 112 -11.94 -23.91 7.26
C LYS A 112 -13.30 -23.46 7.82
N PRO A 113 -13.75 -22.21 7.58
CA PRO A 113 -15.12 -21.85 7.89
C PRO A 113 -16.01 -22.87 7.19
N THR A 114 -16.77 -23.57 8.01
CA THR A 114 -17.55 -24.73 7.60
C THR A 114 -18.57 -24.23 6.58
N HIS A 115 -18.75 -24.96 5.48
CA HIS A 115 -19.86 -24.82 4.55
C HIS A 115 -21.16 -24.99 5.35
N GLU A 116 -21.62 -23.93 6.01
CA GLU A 116 -23.03 -23.71 6.23
C GLU A 116 -23.64 -23.64 4.84
N LYS A 117 -24.66 -24.45 4.60
CA LYS A 117 -25.54 -24.39 3.42
C LYS A 117 -25.65 -22.93 2.98
N GLY A 118 -25.09 -22.57 1.82
CA GLY A 118 -24.78 -21.18 1.51
C GLY A 118 -26.04 -20.33 1.64
N LEU A 119 -25.91 -19.19 2.31
CA LEU A 119 -27.02 -18.27 2.62
C LEU A 119 -27.87 -17.90 1.37
N PHE A 120 -27.28 -18.05 0.18
CA PHE A 120 -27.88 -17.75 -1.13
C PHE A 120 -28.03 -18.99 -2.03
N ASP A 121 -27.93 -20.20 -1.50
CA ASP A 121 -28.03 -21.46 -2.26
C ASP A 121 -29.46 -22.03 -2.24
N SER A 122 -30.40 -21.39 -1.53
CA SER A 122 -31.76 -21.89 -1.33
C SER A 122 -32.83 -21.03 -2.00
N SER A 123 -33.65 -21.66 -2.85
CA SER A 123 -34.77 -21.01 -3.54
C SER A 123 -36.00 -20.73 -2.67
N ALA A 124 -36.05 -21.22 -1.43
CA ALA A 124 -37.28 -21.27 -0.62
C ALA A 124 -37.92 -19.90 -0.33
N LYS A 125 -37.15 -18.82 -0.42
CA LYS A 125 -37.60 -17.44 -0.18
C LYS A 125 -37.15 -16.46 -1.26
N ALA A 126 -36.52 -16.94 -2.33
CA ALA A 126 -36.00 -16.07 -3.37
C ALA A 126 -37.08 -15.77 -4.41
N ASP A 127 -37.05 -14.55 -4.94
CA ASP A 127 -37.92 -14.06 -6.01
C ASP A 127 -37.10 -13.71 -7.28
N ILE A 128 -35.77 -13.79 -7.23
CA ILE A 128 -34.85 -13.63 -8.36
C ILE A 128 -33.60 -14.51 -8.21
N ILE A 129 -33.06 -14.98 -9.33
CA ILE A 129 -31.77 -15.69 -9.43
C ILE A 129 -30.73 -14.76 -10.06
N LEU A 130 -29.63 -14.50 -9.35
CA LEU A 130 -28.43 -13.92 -9.96
C LEU A 130 -27.50 -15.05 -10.41
N ARG A 131 -27.18 -15.09 -11.70
CA ARG A 131 -26.21 -16.05 -12.25
C ARG A 131 -24.86 -15.36 -12.47
N SER A 132 -23.82 -15.85 -11.81
CA SER A 132 -22.45 -15.37 -11.98
C SER A 132 -21.87 -15.74 -13.35
N SER A 133 -20.73 -15.14 -13.71
CA SER A 133 -20.05 -15.43 -14.98
C SER A 133 -19.50 -16.86 -15.09
N ASP A 134 -19.17 -17.48 -13.95
CA ASP A 134 -18.82 -18.91 -13.83
C ASP A 134 -20.04 -19.82 -13.63
N SER A 135 -21.25 -19.33 -13.95
CA SER A 135 -22.51 -20.09 -13.98
C SER A 135 -22.97 -20.66 -12.63
N ILE A 136 -22.63 -20.00 -11.52
CA ILE A 136 -23.16 -20.31 -10.20
C ILE A 136 -24.39 -19.44 -9.95
N ASP A 137 -25.46 -20.07 -9.49
CA ASP A 137 -26.75 -19.42 -9.22
C ASP A 137 -26.86 -19.00 -7.75
N PHE A 138 -27.25 -17.74 -7.55
CA PHE A 138 -27.49 -17.13 -6.24
C PHE A 138 -28.96 -16.75 -6.13
N PHE A 139 -29.65 -17.36 -5.18
CA PHE A 139 -31.06 -17.14 -4.87
C PHE A 139 -31.19 -15.97 -3.89
N VAL A 140 -31.72 -14.84 -4.35
CA VAL A 140 -31.78 -13.59 -3.58
C VAL A 140 -33.17 -12.95 -3.63
N LEU A 141 -33.35 -11.89 -2.84
CA LEU A 141 -34.54 -11.06 -2.85
C LEU A 141 -34.34 -9.84 -3.75
N GLU A 142 -35.21 -9.64 -4.72
CA GLU A 142 -35.20 -8.57 -5.69
C GLU A 142 -35.36 -7.23 -4.98
N SER A 143 -36.31 -7.14 -4.05
CA SER A 143 -36.49 -5.97 -3.19
C SER A 143 -35.21 -5.57 -2.47
N LEU A 144 -34.42 -6.54 -2.03
CA LEU A 144 -33.13 -6.30 -1.39
C LEU A 144 -32.12 -5.72 -2.36
N LEU A 145 -31.97 -6.32 -3.54
CA LEU A 145 -31.07 -5.85 -4.59
C LEU A 145 -31.38 -4.41 -5.03
N ARG A 146 -32.67 -4.10 -5.22
CA ARG A 146 -33.14 -2.76 -5.59
C ARG A 146 -32.77 -1.71 -4.52
N VAL A 147 -32.95 -2.04 -3.25
CA VAL A 147 -32.63 -1.13 -2.13
C VAL A 147 -31.13 -0.82 -2.05
N VAL A 148 -30.27 -1.80 -2.35
CA VAL A 148 -28.82 -1.65 -2.15
C VAL A 148 -28.08 -1.09 -3.35
N SER A 149 -28.69 -1.16 -4.52
CA SER A 149 -28.05 -0.85 -5.80
C SER A 149 -29.06 -0.19 -6.73
N PRO A 150 -28.91 1.11 -7.03
CA PRO A 150 -29.76 1.76 -8.01
C PRO A 150 -29.60 1.13 -9.40
N VAL A 151 -28.44 0.52 -9.70
CA VAL A 151 -28.20 -0.18 -10.97
C VAL A 151 -29.05 -1.45 -11.07
N PHE A 152 -29.22 -2.16 -9.95
CA PHE A 152 -30.14 -3.30 -9.91
C PHE A 152 -31.60 -2.84 -9.91
N ASP A 153 -31.93 -1.69 -9.30
CA ASP A 153 -33.28 -1.12 -9.37
C ASP A 153 -33.71 -0.78 -10.80
N ASP A 154 -32.84 -0.11 -11.55
CA ASP A 154 -33.06 0.21 -12.96
C ASP A 154 -33.22 -1.07 -13.79
N ARG A 155 -32.34 -2.07 -13.59
CA ARG A 155 -32.37 -3.34 -14.33
C ARG A 155 -33.61 -4.17 -14.04
N CYS A 156 -34.04 -4.26 -12.79
CA CYS A 156 -35.24 -5.00 -12.40
C CYS A 156 -36.52 -4.29 -12.86
N SER A 157 -36.52 -2.95 -12.91
CA SER A 157 -37.65 -2.19 -13.45
C SER A 157 -37.80 -2.39 -14.96
N ALA A 158 -36.68 -2.34 -15.71
CA ALA A 158 -36.69 -2.57 -17.15
C ALA A 158 -37.14 -4.00 -17.56
N SER A 159 -36.75 -5.03 -16.80
CA SER A 159 -37.19 -6.40 -17.05
C SER A 159 -38.69 -6.60 -16.82
N THR A 160 -39.28 -5.83 -15.90
CA THR A 160 -40.72 -5.86 -15.62
C THR A 160 -41.53 -5.22 -16.76
N GLU A 161 -41.00 -4.17 -17.39
CA GLU A 161 -41.63 -3.48 -18.52
C GLU A 161 -41.55 -4.28 -19.83
N SER A 162 -40.45 -5.02 -20.07
CA SER A 162 -40.30 -5.87 -21.25
C SER A 162 -41.12 -7.15 -21.15
N ASN A 163 -41.28 -7.70 -19.95
CA ASN A 163 -42.00 -8.95 -19.69
C ASN A 163 -43.45 -8.66 -19.34
N GLY A 164 -44.17 -8.03 -20.27
CA GLY A 164 -45.63 -7.98 -20.26
C GLY A 164 -46.22 -9.38 -20.17
N LYS A 165 -46.37 -9.90 -18.95
CA LYS A 165 -47.23 -11.02 -18.54
C LYS A 165 -47.28 -12.19 -19.53
N LEU A 166 -46.20 -12.97 -19.64
CA LEU A 166 -46.17 -14.26 -20.34
C LEU A 166 -45.63 -15.32 -19.35
N THR A 167 -46.52 -15.92 -18.56
CA THR A 167 -47.07 -17.29 -18.71
C THR A 167 -46.13 -18.42 -18.25
N VAL A 168 -46.54 -19.05 -17.14
CA VAL A 168 -46.60 -20.51 -16.93
C VAL A 168 -45.32 -21.27 -17.31
N ASP A 169 -44.30 -21.16 -16.46
CA ASP A 169 -43.67 -22.30 -15.78
C ASP A 169 -42.88 -21.75 -14.59
N SER A 170 -42.74 -22.55 -13.54
CA SER A 170 -42.38 -22.11 -12.18
C SER A 170 -40.89 -21.79 -12.01
N GLU A 171 -40.30 -21.02 -12.92
CA GLU A 171 -38.89 -20.63 -12.87
C GLU A 171 -38.75 -19.16 -12.48
N LEU A 172 -37.97 -18.92 -11.43
CA LEU A 172 -37.67 -17.58 -10.93
C LEU A 172 -36.98 -16.73 -12.02
N PRO A 173 -37.25 -15.42 -12.10
CA PRO A 173 -36.54 -14.51 -12.99
C PRO A 173 -35.02 -14.66 -12.83
N LEU A 174 -34.31 -14.81 -13.96
CA LEU A 174 -32.86 -14.98 -13.97
C LEU A 174 -32.17 -13.72 -14.51
N MET A 175 -31.19 -13.20 -13.76
CA MET A 175 -30.34 -12.09 -14.15
C MET A 175 -28.88 -12.52 -14.18
N GLN A 176 -28.28 -12.51 -15.37
CA GLN A 176 -26.85 -12.77 -15.57
C GLN A 176 -26.03 -11.55 -15.14
N VAL A 177 -24.96 -11.78 -14.39
CA VAL A 177 -23.96 -10.76 -14.01
C VAL A 177 -22.56 -11.14 -14.51
N GLU A 178 -21.64 -10.18 -14.52
CA GLU A 178 -20.28 -10.37 -15.08
C GLU A 178 -19.29 -10.88 -14.02
N GLU A 179 -19.63 -10.72 -12.76
CA GLU A 179 -18.84 -11.07 -11.59
C GLU A 179 -18.83 -12.58 -11.42
N ASP A 180 -17.66 -13.13 -11.06
CA ASP A 180 -17.53 -14.52 -10.66
C ASP A 180 -18.26 -14.80 -9.34
N SER A 181 -18.46 -16.09 -9.05
CA SER A 181 -19.18 -16.54 -7.87
C SER A 181 -18.55 -16.08 -6.55
N GLU A 182 -17.23 -15.95 -6.46
CA GLU A 182 -16.56 -15.53 -5.24
C GLU A 182 -16.81 -14.03 -4.99
N THR A 183 -16.59 -13.20 -6.00
CA THR A 183 -16.85 -11.76 -5.96
C THR A 183 -18.31 -11.48 -5.61
N LEU A 184 -19.24 -12.14 -6.30
CA LEU A 184 -20.67 -11.95 -6.08
C LEU A 184 -21.09 -12.42 -4.68
N ARG A 185 -20.55 -13.54 -4.19
CA ARG A 185 -20.81 -14.02 -2.83
C ARG A 185 -20.37 -13.00 -1.79
N TYR A 186 -19.16 -12.44 -1.90
CA TYR A 186 -18.70 -11.42 -0.96
C TYR A 186 -19.55 -10.15 -1.03
N LEU A 187 -19.94 -9.70 -2.23
CA LEU A 187 -20.83 -8.55 -2.41
C LEU A 187 -22.14 -8.73 -1.63
N LEU A 188 -22.78 -9.90 -1.76
CA LEU A 188 -24.04 -10.23 -1.10
C LEU A 188 -23.86 -10.44 0.42
N LEU A 189 -22.76 -11.05 0.86
CA LEU A 189 -22.48 -11.29 2.28
C LEU A 189 -22.17 -10.00 3.04
N ILE A 190 -21.38 -9.06 2.49
CA ILE A 190 -21.07 -7.77 3.15
C ILE A 190 -22.36 -6.98 3.43
N TYR A 191 -23.38 -7.17 2.59
CA TYR A 191 -24.66 -6.56 2.82
C TYR A 191 -25.42 -7.24 3.98
N HIS A 192 -25.48 -8.57 4.00
CA HIS A 192 -26.27 -9.33 4.96
C HIS A 192 -25.68 -9.37 6.38
N TYR A 193 -24.36 -9.41 6.50
CA TYR A 193 -23.67 -9.49 7.80
C TYR A 193 -23.32 -8.09 8.33
N GLU A 194 -23.49 -7.91 9.63
CA GLU A 194 -22.99 -6.73 10.36
C GLU A 194 -21.47 -6.83 10.63
N ASP A 195 -20.96 -8.06 10.72
CA ASP A 195 -19.55 -8.34 11.00
C ASP A 195 -18.65 -8.27 9.77
N GLU A 196 -17.37 -7.94 10.02
CA GLU A 196 -16.34 -7.80 9.00
C GLU A 196 -16.07 -9.14 8.29
N LEU A 197 -16.12 -9.12 6.94
CA LEU A 197 -15.55 -10.19 6.13
C LEU A 197 -14.12 -9.80 5.74
N PRO A 198 -13.09 -10.38 6.37
CA PRO A 198 -11.72 -10.03 6.05
C PRO A 198 -11.36 -10.56 4.66
N ILE A 199 -11.48 -9.71 3.64
CA ILE A 199 -10.95 -10.01 2.31
C ILE A 199 -9.42 -9.89 2.39
N GLN A 200 -8.73 -11.03 2.51
CA GLN A 200 -7.27 -11.06 2.57
C GLN A 200 -6.64 -11.00 1.18
N ASN A 201 -7.23 -11.69 0.21
CA ASN A 201 -6.76 -11.76 -1.17
C ASN A 201 -6.93 -10.40 -1.88
N ALA A 202 -5.87 -9.90 -2.52
CA ALA A 202 -5.89 -8.59 -3.17
C ALA A 202 -6.72 -8.57 -4.47
N ALA A 203 -6.67 -9.64 -5.26
CA ALA A 203 -7.44 -9.77 -6.48
C ALA A 203 -8.94 -9.79 -6.18
N LEU A 204 -9.36 -10.58 -5.20
CA LEU A 204 -10.74 -10.62 -4.74
C LEU A 204 -11.19 -9.25 -4.19
N PHE A 205 -10.35 -8.58 -3.40
CA PHE A 205 -10.66 -7.23 -2.90
C PHE A 205 -10.87 -6.25 -4.06
N SER A 206 -10.01 -6.32 -5.08
CA SER A 206 -10.13 -5.51 -6.30
C SER A 206 -11.45 -5.76 -7.02
N SER A 207 -11.78 -7.03 -7.27
CA SER A 207 -13.03 -7.43 -7.92
C SER A 207 -14.26 -6.96 -7.14
N VAL A 208 -14.26 -7.11 -5.82
CA VAL A 208 -15.34 -6.64 -4.95
C VAL A 208 -15.42 -5.10 -4.97
N ALA A 209 -14.31 -4.39 -4.85
CA ALA A 209 -14.29 -2.92 -4.92
C ALA A 209 -14.82 -2.40 -6.25
N PHE A 210 -14.46 -3.05 -7.36
CA PHE A 210 -14.98 -2.73 -8.69
C PHE A 210 -16.48 -3.00 -8.80
N ALA A 211 -16.95 -4.15 -8.34
CA ALA A 211 -18.36 -4.52 -8.34
C ALA A 211 -19.20 -3.54 -7.50
N VAL A 212 -18.73 -3.17 -6.30
CA VAL A 212 -19.40 -2.19 -5.42
C VAL A 212 -19.61 -0.86 -6.14
N ARG A 213 -18.60 -0.37 -6.87
CA ARG A 213 -18.69 0.87 -7.65
C ARG A 213 -19.57 0.74 -8.88
N LYS A 214 -19.41 -0.36 -9.63
CA LYS A 214 -20.22 -0.68 -10.82
C LYS A 214 -21.70 -0.71 -10.49
N TYR A 215 -22.06 -1.31 -9.36
CA TYR A 215 -23.43 -1.39 -8.87
C TYR A 215 -23.84 -0.21 -7.99
N LYS A 216 -22.97 0.80 -7.81
CA LYS A 216 -23.24 2.00 -6.99
C LYS A 216 -23.74 1.67 -5.57
N MET A 217 -23.18 0.62 -4.97
CA MET A 217 -23.55 0.12 -3.64
C MET A 217 -22.88 0.95 -2.54
N SER A 218 -23.27 2.22 -2.39
CA SER A 218 -22.63 3.21 -1.51
C SER A 218 -22.59 2.79 -0.03
N ALA A 219 -23.59 2.04 0.45
CA ALA A 219 -23.62 1.51 1.81
C ALA A 219 -22.50 0.48 2.05
N ILE A 220 -22.26 -0.39 1.06
CA ILE A 220 -21.20 -1.40 1.09
C ILE A 220 -19.84 -0.71 0.96
N GLU A 221 -19.71 0.25 0.05
CA GLU A 221 -18.49 1.06 -0.09
C GLU A 221 -18.13 1.72 1.24
N SER A 222 -19.09 2.38 1.89
CA SER A 222 -18.90 3.03 3.19
C SER A 222 -18.52 2.07 4.31
N ARG A 223 -19.03 0.83 4.29
CA ARG A 223 -18.63 -0.24 5.24
C ARG A 223 -17.17 -0.64 5.00
N LEU A 224 -16.78 -0.92 3.76
CA LEU A 224 -15.41 -1.28 3.40
C LEU A 224 -14.40 -0.17 3.77
N GLN A 225 -14.76 1.09 3.52
CA GLN A 225 -13.91 2.22 3.88
C GLN A 225 -13.72 2.35 5.40
N ARG A 226 -14.80 2.21 6.20
CA ARG A 226 -14.72 2.21 7.66
C ARG A 226 -13.85 1.07 8.19
N HIS A 227 -13.98 -0.12 7.62
CA HIS A 227 -13.14 -1.26 7.95
C HIS A 227 -11.66 -0.95 7.67
N LEU A 228 -11.32 -0.33 6.55
CA LEU A 228 -9.91 0.04 6.27
C LEU A 228 -9.37 1.01 7.33
N VAL A 229 -10.18 1.98 7.77
CA VAL A 229 -9.81 2.96 8.80
C VAL A 229 -9.68 2.34 10.19
N GLY A 230 -10.52 1.35 10.53
CA GLY A 230 -10.46 0.61 11.80
C GLY A 230 -9.42 -0.52 11.82
N SER A 231 -8.83 -0.85 10.66
CA SER A 231 -8.01 -2.05 10.53
C SER A 231 -6.67 -1.93 11.26
N PRO A 232 -6.23 -2.98 11.99
CA PRO A 232 -4.86 -3.05 12.52
C PRO A 232 -3.80 -3.11 11.40
N LEU A 233 -4.20 -3.34 10.14
CA LEU A 233 -3.31 -3.27 9.00
C LEU A 233 -2.77 -1.85 8.75
N LEU A 234 -3.44 -0.80 9.23
CA LEU A 234 -2.94 0.57 9.09
C LEU A 234 -1.56 0.77 9.71
N SER A 235 -1.27 0.09 10.83
CA SER A 235 0.05 0.16 11.47
C SER A 235 1.00 -0.93 10.96
N LYS A 236 0.48 -2.16 10.74
CA LYS A 236 1.28 -3.33 10.36
C LYS A 236 1.68 -3.35 8.89
N LYS A 237 0.75 -3.05 7.99
CA LYS A 237 0.89 -3.12 6.53
C LYS A 237 0.27 -1.88 5.85
N PRO A 238 0.75 -0.66 6.16
CA PRO A 238 0.16 0.58 5.67
C PRO A 238 0.14 0.69 4.14
N LEU A 239 1.15 0.18 3.42
CA LEU A 239 1.14 0.17 1.95
C LEU A 239 -0.03 -0.66 1.40
N GLN A 240 -0.36 -1.79 2.04
CA GLN A 240 -1.51 -2.60 1.65
C GLN A 240 -2.82 -1.86 1.85
N VAL A 241 -2.95 -1.13 2.97
CA VAL A 241 -4.14 -0.29 3.21
C VAL A 241 -4.21 0.86 2.23
N TYR A 242 -3.08 1.48 1.88
CA TYR A 242 -3.03 2.54 0.87
C TYR A 242 -3.57 2.05 -0.48
N VAL A 243 -3.06 0.92 -0.99
CA VAL A 243 -3.53 0.31 -2.25
C VAL A 243 -5.05 0.09 -2.22
N ARG A 244 -5.56 -0.55 -1.17
CA ARG A 244 -6.99 -0.81 -1.00
C ARG A 244 -7.81 0.47 -0.90
N ALA A 245 -7.28 1.49 -0.24
CA ALA A 245 -7.92 2.79 -0.10
C ALA A 245 -8.03 3.51 -1.45
N ILE A 246 -7.01 3.45 -2.30
CA ILE A 246 -7.06 3.99 -3.67
C ILE A 246 -8.10 3.25 -4.52
N GLN A 247 -8.12 1.91 -4.46
CA GLN A 247 -9.13 1.10 -5.16
C GLN A 247 -10.57 1.44 -4.73
N LEU A 248 -10.79 1.77 -3.46
CA LEU A 248 -12.08 2.25 -2.94
C LEU A 248 -12.28 3.77 -3.06
N GLY A 249 -11.26 4.54 -3.47
CA GLY A 249 -11.34 6.00 -3.55
C GLY A 249 -11.49 6.67 -2.19
N SER A 250 -11.11 5.97 -1.13
CA SER A 250 -11.16 6.46 0.23
C SER A 250 -9.93 7.33 0.51
N ARG A 251 -10.06 8.62 0.28
CA ARG A 251 -9.02 9.60 0.60
C ARG A 251 -8.61 9.54 2.08
N VAL A 252 -9.58 9.37 2.98
CA VAL A 252 -9.32 9.31 4.43
C VAL A 252 -8.43 8.12 4.77
N ALA A 253 -8.77 6.91 4.30
CA ALA A 253 -7.95 5.72 4.56
C ALA A 253 -6.57 5.82 3.88
N ALA A 254 -6.49 6.39 2.68
CA ALA A 254 -5.24 6.59 1.97
C ALA A 254 -4.31 7.56 2.73
N GLU A 255 -4.83 8.68 3.23
CA GLU A 255 -4.06 9.64 4.03
C GLU A 255 -3.58 9.02 5.35
N LEU A 256 -4.42 8.25 6.04
CA LEU A 256 -4.03 7.55 7.26
C LEU A 256 -2.94 6.51 6.99
N ALA A 257 -3.07 5.74 5.91
CA ALA A 257 -2.07 4.78 5.48
C ALA A 257 -0.74 5.48 5.14
N ALA A 258 -0.78 6.55 4.33
CA ALA A 258 0.39 7.33 3.97
C ALA A 258 1.11 7.91 5.20
N LYS A 259 0.35 8.45 6.16
CA LYS A 259 0.90 8.91 7.45
C LYS A 259 1.56 7.78 8.24
N ASN A 260 0.99 6.57 8.25
CA ASN A 260 1.58 5.43 8.95
C ASN A 260 2.84 4.90 8.24
N MET A 261 2.95 5.02 6.93
CA MET A 261 4.18 4.66 6.22
C MET A 261 5.38 5.51 6.66
N LEU A 262 5.17 6.74 7.13
CA LEU A 262 6.26 7.64 7.56
C LEU A 262 7.06 7.11 8.78
N SER A 263 6.53 6.16 9.55
CA SER A 263 7.26 5.52 10.65
C SER A 263 8.13 4.34 10.17
N GLN A 264 7.84 3.79 8.99
CA GLN A 264 8.59 2.71 8.37
C GLN A 264 9.75 3.27 7.55
N ASP A 265 10.83 2.50 7.39
CA ASP A 265 11.94 2.88 6.51
C ASP A 265 11.55 2.72 5.04
N ILE A 266 11.86 3.71 4.20
CA ILE A 266 11.62 3.62 2.74
C ILE A 266 12.36 2.42 2.12
N GLN A 267 13.52 2.09 2.69
CA GLN A 267 14.34 0.99 2.23
C GLN A 267 13.83 -0.39 2.65
N GLY A 268 12.89 -0.44 3.59
CA GLY A 268 12.22 -1.68 4.03
C GLY A 268 10.89 -1.91 3.32
N MET A 269 10.57 -1.11 2.30
CA MET A 269 9.32 -1.25 1.56
C MET A 269 9.34 -2.57 0.76
N SER A 270 8.37 -3.43 1.04
CA SER A 270 8.19 -4.71 0.35
C SER A 270 7.07 -4.62 -0.67
N TYR A 271 7.14 -5.48 -1.70
CA TYR A 271 6.02 -5.66 -2.62
C TYR A 271 4.74 -6.03 -1.87
N VAL A 272 3.61 -5.52 -2.34
CA VAL A 272 2.29 -5.85 -1.83
C VAL A 272 1.39 -6.19 -3.01
N GLU A 273 0.68 -7.32 -2.90
CA GLU A 273 -0.35 -7.69 -3.86
C GLU A 273 -1.42 -6.59 -3.96
N GLY A 274 -1.87 -6.32 -5.19
CA GLY A 274 -2.82 -5.29 -5.52
C GLY A 274 -2.20 -3.98 -6.03
N LEU A 275 -0.88 -3.84 -5.98
CA LEU A 275 -0.18 -2.73 -6.66
C LEU A 275 -0.46 -2.71 -8.17
N GLU A 276 -0.76 -3.87 -8.76
CA GLU A 276 -1.21 -4.01 -10.14
C GLU A 276 -2.57 -3.34 -10.44
N TYR A 277 -3.37 -3.02 -9.42
CA TYR A 277 -4.70 -2.41 -9.57
C TYR A 277 -4.75 -0.91 -9.26
N ILE A 278 -3.61 -0.29 -8.98
CA ILE A 278 -3.48 1.17 -8.89
C ILE A 278 -2.53 1.64 -10.00
N THR A 279 -2.47 2.95 -10.25
CA THR A 279 -1.55 3.51 -11.23
C THR A 279 -0.17 3.77 -10.64
N GLY A 280 0.85 3.87 -11.49
CA GLY A 280 2.16 4.35 -11.08
C GLY A 280 2.11 5.75 -10.47
N MET A 281 1.19 6.60 -10.95
CA MET A 281 0.97 7.95 -10.42
C MET A 281 0.46 7.92 -8.97
N ASP A 282 -0.44 6.99 -8.63
CA ASP A 282 -0.96 6.85 -7.26
C ASP A 282 0.16 6.54 -6.26
N LEU A 283 1.10 5.68 -6.67
CA LEU A 283 2.26 5.34 -5.85
C LEU A 283 3.32 6.46 -5.87
N HIS A 284 3.44 7.22 -6.96
CA HIS A 284 4.31 8.39 -7.03
C HIS A 284 3.85 9.48 -6.05
N HIS A 285 2.57 9.81 -5.99
CA HIS A 285 2.03 10.77 -5.02
C HIS A 285 2.33 10.38 -3.57
N LEU A 286 2.29 9.09 -3.26
CA LEU A 286 2.66 8.57 -1.95
C LEU A 286 4.14 8.82 -1.63
N MET A 287 5.02 8.64 -2.61
CA MET A 287 6.45 8.90 -2.47
C MET A 287 6.73 10.39 -2.35
N GLU A 288 6.09 11.22 -3.17
CA GLU A 288 6.20 12.67 -3.10
C GLU A 288 5.78 13.18 -1.71
N TYR A 289 4.62 12.74 -1.22
CA TYR A 289 4.14 13.06 0.13
C TYR A 289 5.18 12.68 1.18
N ARG A 290 5.75 11.47 1.09
CA ARG A 290 6.79 10.99 2.00
C ARG A 290 8.03 11.89 1.99
N PHE A 291 8.56 12.22 0.81
CA PHE A 291 9.75 13.05 0.69
C PHE A 291 9.50 14.47 1.19
N ARG A 292 8.33 15.06 0.91
CA ARG A 292 7.92 16.36 1.46
C ARG A 292 7.85 16.34 2.98
N CYS A 293 7.36 15.25 3.59
CA CYS A 293 7.38 15.09 5.04
C CYS A 293 8.81 14.99 5.59
N GLY A 294 9.70 14.27 4.89
CA GLY A 294 11.12 14.19 5.24
C GLY A 294 11.82 15.56 5.17
N ASP A 295 11.60 16.32 4.10
CA ASP A 295 12.14 17.67 3.92
C ASP A 295 11.59 18.63 5.00
N ALA A 296 10.31 18.53 5.35
CA ALA A 296 9.70 19.32 6.42
C ALA A 296 10.29 18.96 7.81
N ALA A 297 10.45 17.67 8.11
CA ALA A 297 11.07 17.20 9.35
C ALA A 297 12.52 17.69 9.47
N LEU A 298 13.26 17.69 8.36
CA LEU A 298 14.60 18.27 8.32
C LEU A 298 14.63 19.77 8.51
N ALA A 299 13.71 20.51 7.89
CA ALA A 299 13.67 21.96 8.03
C ALA A 299 13.48 22.36 9.51
N VAL A 300 12.63 21.63 10.24
CA VAL A 300 12.45 21.81 11.69
C VAL A 300 13.73 21.44 12.44
N PHE A 301 14.38 20.33 12.10
CA PHE A 301 15.63 19.91 12.74
C PHE A 301 16.77 20.93 12.56
N VAL A 302 16.93 21.49 11.36
CA VAL A 302 17.97 22.49 11.05
C VAL A 302 17.74 23.83 11.76
N GLN A 303 16.48 24.18 12.05
CA GLN A 303 16.13 25.41 12.76
C GLN A 303 16.28 25.30 14.29
N ALA A 304 16.36 24.09 14.83
CA ALA A 304 16.53 23.88 16.25
C ALA A 304 18.01 24.05 16.64
N ASP A 305 18.27 24.70 17.78
CA ASP A 305 19.64 24.78 18.30
C ASP A 305 20.10 23.37 18.68
N MET A 306 21.19 22.91 18.04
CA MET A 306 21.81 21.63 18.32
C MET A 306 22.20 21.48 19.79
N LYS A 307 22.53 22.59 20.45
CA LYS A 307 22.77 22.64 21.89
C LYS A 307 21.48 22.37 22.66
N ASP A 308 20.36 22.98 22.29
CA ASP A 308 19.07 22.73 22.94
C ASP A 308 18.51 21.33 22.67
N LEU A 309 18.76 20.75 21.48
CA LEU A 309 18.44 19.37 21.07
C LEU A 309 19.38 18.31 21.66
N TYR A 310 20.52 18.71 22.23
CA TYR A 310 21.50 17.83 22.87
C TYR A 310 21.35 17.92 24.40
N ASP A 311 21.27 19.14 24.93
CA ASP A 311 21.11 19.45 26.36
C ASP A 311 19.73 19.01 26.87
N ASN A 312 18.72 19.30 26.07
CA ASN A 312 17.47 18.58 26.15
C ASN A 312 17.56 17.72 24.91
N GLY A 313 18.08 16.48 24.93
CA GLY A 313 18.25 15.66 23.72
C GLY A 313 18.39 14.15 23.89
N ARG A 314 17.54 13.27 23.31
CA ARG A 314 17.77 11.79 23.25
C ARG A 314 18.85 11.44 22.20
N LEU A 315 19.67 12.40 21.77
CA LEU A 315 20.77 12.21 20.83
C LEU A 315 22.11 12.14 21.60
N THR A 316 22.30 11.12 22.44
CA THR A 316 23.62 10.93 23.08
C THR A 316 24.60 10.23 22.13
N ASN A 317 25.71 10.93 21.87
CA ASN A 317 26.89 10.48 21.14
C ASN A 317 27.54 9.23 21.79
N LYS A 318 27.80 8.19 20.99
CA LYS A 318 28.88 7.20 21.24
C LYS A 318 30.14 7.61 20.48
N LEU A 319 30.66 8.81 20.73
CA LEU A 319 31.90 9.27 20.08
C LEU A 319 32.77 10.07 21.06
N SER A 320 33.31 9.39 22.08
CA SER A 320 34.52 9.86 22.75
C SER A 320 35.21 8.73 23.51
N ASP A 321 35.91 7.87 22.76
CA ASP A 321 37.19 7.28 23.16
C ASP A 321 37.70 6.52 21.92
N GLN A 322 38.81 6.85 21.27
CA GLN A 322 40.15 7.04 21.83
C GLN A 322 40.98 8.01 20.95
N GLY A 323 42.04 8.59 21.55
CA GLY A 323 42.97 9.54 20.93
C GLY A 323 43.50 9.12 19.55
N SER A 324 43.69 10.05 18.62
CA SER A 324 44.91 10.85 18.56
C SER A 324 44.81 11.90 17.43
N ASN A 325 45.68 12.91 17.51
CA ASN A 325 45.73 14.11 16.68
C ASN A 325 45.70 13.88 15.16
N SER A 326 44.65 14.40 14.51
CA SER A 326 44.66 14.91 13.13
C SER A 326 43.24 15.36 12.74
N CYS A 327 43.03 16.66 12.50
CA CYS A 327 41.80 17.30 11.96
C CYS A 327 40.47 16.82 12.57
N ARG A 328 40.18 17.19 13.82
CA ARG A 328 38.87 16.94 14.46
C ARG A 328 37.82 17.90 13.90
N LYS A 329 36.94 17.41 13.01
CA LYS A 329 35.60 18.00 12.84
C LYS A 329 34.86 17.84 14.16
N GLU A 330 34.14 18.86 14.62
CA GLU A 330 33.45 18.80 15.91
C GLU A 330 32.43 17.64 15.97
N PRO A 331 32.29 16.93 17.10
CA PRO A 331 31.42 15.76 17.26
C PRO A 331 29.96 15.96 16.81
N TYR A 332 29.46 17.20 16.86
CA TYR A 332 28.10 17.58 16.49
C TYR A 332 27.81 17.43 14.99
N GLN A 333 28.79 17.64 14.11
CA GLN A 333 28.60 17.56 12.65
C GLN A 333 28.32 16.13 12.14
N ILE A 334 28.83 15.11 12.85
CA ILE A 334 28.58 13.69 12.53
C ILE A 334 27.18 13.27 13.03
N LEU A 335 26.74 13.84 14.15
CA LEU A 335 25.42 13.61 14.72
C LEU A 335 24.31 14.24 13.86
N GLU A 336 24.56 15.44 13.31
CA GLU A 336 23.65 16.12 12.39
C GLU A 336 23.38 15.31 11.12
N SER A 337 24.43 14.82 10.45
CA SER A 337 24.28 14.08 9.18
C SER A 337 23.55 12.75 9.39
N PHE A 338 23.90 12.00 10.43
CA PHE A 338 23.24 10.75 10.80
C PHE A 338 21.78 10.95 11.20
N THR A 339 21.47 12.00 11.95
CA THR A 339 20.10 12.32 12.39
C THR A 339 19.25 12.79 11.21
N ALA A 340 19.82 13.60 10.33
CA ALA A 340 19.16 14.05 9.11
C ALA A 340 18.81 12.89 8.17
N GLU A 341 19.73 11.93 7.98
CA GLU A 341 19.46 10.72 7.20
C GLU A 341 18.34 9.87 7.81
N ARG A 342 18.34 9.70 9.15
CA ARG A 342 17.29 8.93 9.84
C ARG A 342 15.93 9.61 9.82
N LEU A 343 15.86 10.95 9.91
CA LEU A 343 14.62 11.71 9.79
C LEU A 343 14.06 11.63 8.37
N LYS A 344 14.92 11.73 7.34
CA LYS A 344 14.51 11.45 5.95
C LYS A 344 14.01 10.02 5.77
N ALA A 345 14.68 9.06 6.39
CA ALA A 345 14.31 7.65 6.30
C ALA A 345 13.01 7.34 7.05
N ARG A 346 12.70 8.02 8.16
CA ARG A 346 11.50 7.83 9.01
C ARG A 346 10.93 9.16 9.52
N PRO A 347 10.22 9.92 8.67
CA PRO A 347 9.78 11.29 9.01
C PRO A 347 8.84 11.39 10.21
N ARG A 348 8.24 10.29 10.67
CA ARG A 348 7.27 10.28 11.78
C ARG A 348 7.81 9.69 13.09
N GLY A 349 9.04 9.16 13.12
CA GLY A 349 9.58 8.47 14.31
C GLY A 349 8.72 7.27 14.74
N PHE A 350 9.18 6.47 15.69
CA PHE A 350 8.37 5.42 16.30
C PHE A 350 8.17 5.80 17.76
N THR A 351 6.91 6.02 18.15
CA THR A 351 6.48 6.03 19.55
C THR A 351 6.86 4.69 20.19
N ILE A 352 7.54 4.68 21.33
CA ILE A 352 7.86 3.45 22.08
C ILE A 352 6.55 2.79 22.51
N THR A 353 6.19 1.64 21.92
CA THR A 353 4.84 1.08 22.07
C THR A 353 4.62 0.17 23.27
N GLU A 354 5.63 -0.25 24.03
CA GLU A 354 5.42 -1.04 25.25
C GLU A 354 6.33 -0.59 26.40
N VAL A 355 5.69 -0.22 27.51
CA VAL A 355 6.31 0.12 28.79
C VAL A 355 6.12 -1.06 29.72
N ASP A 356 7.14 -1.89 29.91
CA ASP A 356 7.11 -2.98 30.89
C ASP A 356 7.50 -2.48 32.31
N ASP A 357 7.21 -3.29 33.32
CA ASP A 357 7.45 -2.96 34.73
C ASP A 357 8.95 -2.87 35.09
N SER A 358 9.84 -3.44 34.26
CA SER A 358 11.29 -3.26 34.37
C SER A 358 11.71 -1.84 33.94
N LEU A 359 11.01 -1.26 32.97
CA LEU A 359 11.21 0.12 32.51
C LEU A 359 10.68 1.13 33.55
N LYS A 360 9.54 0.86 34.19
CA LYS A 360 9.03 1.70 35.30
C LYS A 360 9.94 1.66 36.53
N GLN A 361 10.50 0.50 36.89
CA GLN A 361 11.45 0.38 38.00
C GLN A 361 12.78 1.11 37.73
N ARG A 362 13.30 1.08 36.49
CA ARG A 362 14.51 1.84 36.12
C ARG A 362 14.28 3.36 36.12
N PHE A 363 13.05 3.82 35.89
CA PHE A 363 12.69 5.25 36.00
C PHE A 363 12.47 5.72 37.43
N ALA A 364 11.86 4.90 38.29
CA ALA A 364 11.72 5.22 39.72
C ALA A 364 13.09 5.35 40.43
N GLN A 365 14.08 4.55 40.00
CA GLN A 365 15.47 4.69 40.44
C GLN A 365 16.12 6.00 39.97
N LEU A 366 15.78 6.50 38.78
CA LEU A 366 16.31 7.75 38.23
C LEU A 366 15.69 9.00 38.89
N GLN A 367 14.42 8.94 39.30
CA GLN A 367 13.75 10.07 39.99
C GLN A 367 14.28 10.26 41.42
N SER A 368 14.73 9.18 42.06
CA SER A 368 15.45 9.20 43.34
C SER A 368 16.83 9.84 43.22
N ILE A 369 17.57 9.55 42.13
CA ILE A 369 18.88 10.14 41.84
C ILE A 369 18.75 11.64 41.50
N TYR A 370 17.75 12.00 40.68
CA TYR A 370 17.45 13.38 40.26
C TYR A 370 17.12 14.34 41.41
N ASN A 371 16.44 13.84 42.46
CA ASN A 371 16.10 14.66 43.63
C ASN A 371 17.28 14.85 44.60
N SER A 372 18.38 14.12 44.43
CA SER A 372 19.56 14.18 45.30
C SER A 372 20.67 15.10 44.80
N SER A 373 20.47 15.76 43.65
CA SER A 373 21.56 16.41 42.96
C SER A 373 21.24 17.86 42.51
N HIS A 374 22.23 18.74 42.73
CA HIS A 374 22.03 20.18 42.97
C HIS A 374 22.51 21.08 41.81
N THR A 375 22.75 20.54 40.63
CA THR A 375 23.27 21.30 39.48
C THR A 375 22.37 21.25 38.24
N SER A 376 22.31 22.34 37.48
CA SER A 376 21.40 22.61 36.35
C SER A 376 21.43 21.55 35.25
N THR A 377 22.54 20.81 35.15
CA THR A 377 22.78 19.72 34.20
C THR A 377 21.93 18.49 34.46
N GLU A 378 21.55 18.20 35.70
CA GLU A 378 20.76 17.00 36.02
C GLU A 378 19.27 17.21 35.77
N LYS A 379 18.83 18.47 35.71
CA LYS A 379 17.43 18.86 35.42
C LYS A 379 17.05 18.81 33.95
N ALA A 380 18.03 18.88 33.04
CA ALA A 380 17.81 18.94 31.60
C ALA A 380 17.59 17.55 30.94
N GLU A 381 17.99 16.45 31.58
CA GLU A 381 17.91 15.11 30.99
C GLU A 381 16.53 14.41 31.12
N GLY A 382 15.58 14.98 31.86
CA GLY A 382 14.23 14.42 32.06
C GLY A 382 13.29 14.36 30.83
N PRO A 383 13.22 15.40 29.98
CA PRO A 383 12.19 15.53 28.95
C PRO A 383 12.35 14.62 27.72
N TRP A 384 13.52 14.03 27.49
CA TRP A 384 13.77 13.28 26.26
C TRP A 384 13.19 11.90 26.22
N LYS A 385 12.41 11.53 27.22
CA LYS A 385 11.83 10.20 27.32
C LYS A 385 10.51 9.98 26.55
N LEU A 386 10.00 10.97 25.80
CA LEU A 386 8.66 10.96 25.17
C LEU A 386 8.56 11.24 23.64
N LEU A 387 9.68 11.41 22.93
CA LEU A 387 9.76 11.14 21.48
C LEU A 387 10.04 9.66 21.25
#